data_AF-A0A847V0S0-F1
#
_entry.id   AF-A0A847V0S0-F1
#
_cell.length_a   1.000
_cell.length_b   1.000
_cell.length_c   1.000
_cell.angle_alpha   90.00
_cell.angle_beta   90.00
_cell.angle_gamma   90.00
#
_symmetry.space_group_name_H-M   'P 1'
#
loop_
_entity.id
_entity.type
_entity.pdbx_description
1 polymer ?
#
loop_
_entity_poly.entity_id
_entity_poly.type
_entity_poly.pdbx_seq_one_letter_code
_entity_poly.pdbx_strand_id
1 'polypeptide(L)'
;IRYIITVNALKEGWDCPFAFILATLANKTSQVDVEQILGRILRLPYARRHTGELLNMSYVLTCSADFRATLESIVKGLNRAGFSAKEFRVGYDASTELQAIAPEQVQMDTPKCAVDEQGQTDVEEFLDIDFSAAREALQQSNALAPSTQTGDAVAKQIAEMVTTAKAQGAEFDAAIAQANADDLPIGGVNDMKNFYSMQNAFAETAVCLELPVFRQEVAHSIFTNGTQVKLSKEALAEGFTLHDKDTDISFELAQGDMYRFDVSAVGDAIPRYQKMSAIDAKAFKTYLETLPPESRIRQCVYSVVNQLNKLDGVESSDLRKYVERIVANMSKDSLAAMEGVIPSYALRIRQKIEELMDAYREKRFNAMIEAGEITCGSGYVLPKAIDPMNGVSSIAKSLYSAEGDMNDFEHGVISAVAGLDNVVWWHRIIERKGFCLNGFINHYPDFMVQTTRGRIVLIETKGDHLWNDESRRKLHLGRKWQELCGQNYRYYMVFDDKDTEVEGAYRFAQFIETMKRL
;
A
#
# COMPACT_ATOMS: atom_id res chain seq x y z
N ILE A 1 31.97 -18.84 -4.68
CA ILE A 1 32.27 -17.64 -5.50
C ILE A 1 32.60 -16.51 -4.53
N ARG A 2 33.71 -15.78 -4.71
CA ARG A 2 34.13 -14.70 -3.79
C ARG A 2 33.89 -13.30 -4.33
N TYR A 3 33.99 -13.13 -5.65
CA TYR A 3 33.77 -11.86 -6.33
C TYR A 3 32.95 -12.10 -7.59
N ILE A 4 32.06 -11.17 -7.90
CA ILE A 4 31.30 -11.11 -9.15
C ILE A 4 31.53 -9.71 -9.71
N ILE A 5 32.10 -9.62 -10.91
CA ILE A 5 32.34 -8.35 -11.59
C ILE A 5 31.45 -8.32 -12.82
N THR A 6 30.67 -7.25 -12.96
CA THR A 6 29.67 -7.10 -14.02
C THR A 6 29.51 -5.63 -14.39
N VAL A 7 29.25 -5.38 -15.67
CA VAL A 7 29.06 -4.03 -16.20
C VAL A 7 27.57 -3.65 -16.12
N ASN A 8 26.69 -4.47 -16.73
CA ASN A 8 25.24 -4.23 -16.83
C ASN A 8 24.35 -5.46 -16.57
N ALA A 9 24.91 -6.67 -16.34
CA ALA A 9 24.12 -7.91 -16.33
C ALA A 9 23.29 -8.13 -15.05
N LEU A 10 23.49 -7.34 -13.99
CA LEU A 10 22.67 -7.43 -12.77
C LEU A 10 21.29 -6.77 -12.91
N LYS A 11 20.98 -6.17 -14.07
CA LYS A 11 19.70 -5.47 -14.32
C LYS A 11 18.51 -6.43 -14.44
N GLU A 12 18.68 -7.69 -14.84
CA GLU A 12 17.55 -8.62 -15.04
C GLU A 12 17.83 -10.02 -14.45
N GLY A 13 16.86 -10.60 -13.73
CA GLY A 13 16.82 -12.03 -13.42
C GLY A 13 17.79 -12.62 -12.37
N TRP A 14 18.45 -11.83 -11.51
CA TRP A 14 19.39 -12.33 -10.50
C TRP A 14 18.99 -11.94 -9.06
N ASP A 15 18.85 -12.93 -8.17
CA ASP A 15 18.63 -12.76 -6.73
C ASP A 15 19.79 -13.42 -5.96
N CYS A 16 20.48 -12.66 -5.12
CA CYS A 16 21.74 -13.08 -4.50
C CYS A 16 21.71 -12.85 -2.98
N PRO A 17 21.04 -13.71 -2.20
CA PRO A 17 20.88 -13.51 -0.76
C PRO A 17 22.20 -13.63 0.03
N PHE A 18 23.33 -13.91 -0.62
CA PHE A 18 24.66 -13.99 -0.01
C PHE A 18 25.59 -12.83 -0.42
N ALA A 19 25.08 -11.80 -1.11
CA ALA A 19 25.84 -10.61 -1.43
C ALA A 19 25.83 -9.63 -0.25
N PHE A 20 27.00 -9.36 0.33
CA PHE A 20 27.12 -8.46 1.50
C PHE A 20 27.75 -7.10 1.16
N ILE A 21 28.51 -7.02 0.06
CA ILE A 21 29.23 -5.82 -0.36
C ILE A 21 28.91 -5.53 -1.83
N LEU A 22 28.38 -4.33 -2.08
CA LEU A 22 28.25 -3.73 -3.40
C LEU A 22 29.37 -2.71 -3.58
N ALA A 23 30.19 -2.85 -4.61
CA ALA A 23 31.17 -1.83 -4.98
C ALA A 23 30.90 -1.33 -6.40
N THR A 24 30.68 -0.02 -6.58
CA THR A 24 30.61 0.62 -7.89
C THR A 24 31.89 1.39 -8.18
N LEU A 25 32.60 0.93 -9.22
CA LEU A 25 33.86 1.54 -9.70
C LEU A 25 33.62 2.61 -10.77
N ALA A 26 32.43 2.64 -11.38
CA ALA A 26 32.07 3.61 -12.40
C ALA A 26 31.14 4.70 -11.84
N ASN A 27 31.25 5.90 -12.39
CA ASN A 27 30.32 7.02 -12.20
C ASN A 27 28.96 6.65 -12.83
N LYS A 28 28.16 5.85 -12.13
CA LYS A 28 26.80 5.51 -12.58
C LYS A 28 25.87 6.67 -12.23
N THR A 29 25.44 7.42 -13.25
CA THR A 29 24.52 8.56 -13.13
C THR A 29 23.03 8.16 -13.19
N SER A 30 22.72 6.87 -13.39
CA SER A 30 21.34 6.38 -13.54
C SER A 30 20.73 5.97 -12.20
N GLN A 31 19.80 6.78 -11.68
CA GLN A 31 19.03 6.53 -10.45
C GLN A 31 18.30 5.18 -10.47
N VAL A 32 17.67 4.81 -11.60
CA VAL A 32 16.88 3.58 -11.74
C VAL A 32 17.75 2.33 -11.63
N ASP A 33 18.98 2.37 -12.15
CA ASP A 33 19.91 1.23 -12.12
C ASP A 33 20.42 0.95 -10.71
N VAL A 34 20.66 2.00 -9.92
CA VAL A 34 21.14 1.88 -8.54
C VAL A 34 20.04 1.29 -7.64
N GLU A 35 18.80 1.76 -7.78
CA GLU A 35 17.64 1.23 -7.05
C GLU A 35 17.44 -0.28 -7.28
N GLN A 36 17.53 -0.73 -8.54
CA GLN A 36 17.39 -2.14 -8.88
C GLN A 36 18.52 -3.04 -8.36
N ILE A 37 19.77 -2.56 -8.37
CA ILE A 37 20.92 -3.32 -7.87
C ILE A 37 20.86 -3.42 -6.34
N LEU A 38 20.57 -2.29 -5.68
CA LEU A 38 20.52 -2.23 -4.22
C LEU A 38 19.39 -3.09 -3.66
N GLY A 39 18.21 -3.00 -4.27
CA GLY A 39 17.06 -3.81 -3.92
C GLY A 39 17.25 -5.32 -4.16
N ARG A 40 18.33 -5.76 -4.81
CA ARG A 40 18.66 -7.20 -5.02
C ARG A 40 19.74 -7.72 -4.07
N ILE A 41 20.51 -6.83 -3.46
CA ILE A 41 21.54 -7.17 -2.47
C ILE A 41 20.95 -7.16 -1.05
N LEU A 42 19.98 -6.27 -0.80
CA LEU A 42 19.33 -6.14 0.50
C LEU A 42 18.22 -7.17 0.75
N ARG A 43 17.89 -8.03 -0.23
CA ARG A 43 16.86 -9.07 -0.07
C ARG A 43 17.43 -10.26 0.70
N LEU A 44 17.08 -10.34 1.98
CA LEU A 44 17.29 -11.52 2.81
C LEU A 44 15.95 -12.16 3.21
N PRO A 45 15.24 -12.85 2.30
CA PRO A 45 14.09 -13.64 2.68
C PRO A 45 14.56 -14.74 3.67
N TYR A 46 13.96 -14.79 4.86
CA TYR A 46 14.28 -15.74 5.94
C TYR A 46 15.66 -15.54 6.60
N ALA A 47 16.19 -14.31 6.62
CA ALA A 47 17.46 -13.96 7.26
C ALA A 47 17.54 -14.50 8.70
N ARG A 48 18.62 -15.22 9.02
CA ARG A 48 18.98 -15.57 10.40
C ARG A 48 20.19 -14.74 10.80
N ARG A 49 20.17 -14.22 12.03
CA ARG A 49 21.29 -13.45 12.59
C ARG A 49 22.57 -14.28 12.53
N HIS A 50 23.59 -13.74 11.88
CA HIS A 50 24.91 -14.34 11.81
C HIS A 50 25.68 -14.10 13.11
N THR A 51 26.52 -15.07 13.49
CA THR A 51 27.44 -14.95 14.63
C THR A 51 28.50 -13.87 14.42
N GLY A 52 28.87 -13.59 13.17
CA GLY A 52 29.71 -12.47 12.81
C GLY A 52 28.90 -11.18 12.72
N GLU A 53 29.15 -10.22 13.62
CA GLU A 53 28.43 -8.94 13.70
C GLU A 53 28.36 -8.20 12.37
N LEU A 54 29.48 -8.11 11.65
CA LEU A 54 29.59 -7.38 10.38
C LEU A 54 28.77 -7.97 9.24
N LEU A 55 28.40 -9.26 9.33
CA LEU A 55 27.60 -9.96 8.32
C LEU A 55 26.09 -9.69 8.47
N ASN A 56 25.68 -9.04 9.56
CA ASN A 56 24.31 -8.59 9.74
C ASN A 56 24.07 -7.20 9.12
N MET A 57 25.04 -6.67 8.36
CA MET A 57 24.91 -5.41 7.62
C MET A 57 25.35 -5.57 6.17
N SER A 58 24.81 -4.72 5.29
CA SER A 58 25.21 -4.63 3.89
C SER A 58 26.00 -3.35 3.65
N TYR A 59 27.06 -3.44 2.84
CA TYR A 59 27.97 -2.32 2.57
C TYR A 59 27.87 -1.90 1.11
N VAL A 60 27.74 -0.58 0.88
CA VAL A 60 27.78 0.01 -0.45
C VAL A 60 28.98 0.94 -0.54
N LEU A 61 29.91 0.61 -1.41
CA LEU A 61 31.11 1.38 -1.71
C LEU A 61 30.95 2.02 -3.07
N THR A 62 31.08 3.35 -3.16
CA THR A 62 30.93 4.09 -4.42
C THR A 62 32.11 5.04 -4.63
N CYS A 63 32.62 5.07 -5.87
CA CYS A 63 33.58 6.05 -6.34
C CYS A 63 32.84 7.00 -7.30
N SER A 64 32.32 8.12 -6.77
CA SER A 64 31.66 9.14 -7.58
C SER A 64 32.16 10.54 -7.24
N ALA A 65 32.31 11.36 -8.28
CA ALA A 65 32.65 12.78 -8.14
C ALA A 65 31.50 13.59 -7.52
N ASP A 66 30.25 13.13 -7.67
CA ASP A 66 29.06 13.74 -7.09
C ASP A 66 28.40 12.78 -6.08
N PHE A 67 29.16 12.49 -5.03
CA PHE A 67 28.79 11.54 -3.98
C PHE A 67 27.46 11.91 -3.31
N ARG A 68 27.21 13.20 -3.04
CA ARG A 68 26.00 13.65 -2.33
C ARG A 68 24.73 13.45 -3.14
N ALA A 69 24.72 13.81 -4.43
CA ALA A 69 23.55 13.60 -5.29
C ALA A 69 23.23 12.10 -5.46
N THR A 70 24.26 11.27 -5.62
CA THR A 70 24.12 9.81 -5.71
C THR A 70 23.56 9.23 -4.41
N LEU A 71 24.00 9.74 -3.26
CA LEU A 71 23.58 9.27 -1.94
C LEU A 71 22.13 9.64 -1.62
N GLU A 72 21.70 10.86 -1.94
CA GLU A 72 20.28 11.25 -1.82
C GLU A 72 19.37 10.40 -2.72
N SER A 73 19.83 10.08 -3.92
CA SER A 73 19.11 9.20 -4.84
C SER A 73 18.97 7.78 -4.27
N ILE A 74 20.02 7.25 -3.64
CA ILE A 74 19.99 5.93 -2.97
C ILE A 74 18.99 5.94 -1.80
N VAL A 75 19.00 6.98 -0.96
CA VAL A 75 18.08 7.10 0.18
C VAL A 75 16.63 7.19 -0.28
N LYS A 76 16.33 7.99 -1.30
CA LYS A 76 14.98 8.07 -1.89
C LYS A 76 14.54 6.73 -2.46
N GLY A 77 15.45 5.99 -3.10
CA GLY A 77 15.22 4.65 -3.62
C GLY A 77 14.91 3.61 -2.53
N LEU A 78 15.68 3.63 -1.45
CA LEU A 78 15.48 2.78 -0.26
C LEU A 78 14.12 3.06 0.40
N ASN A 79 13.77 4.33 0.58
CA ASN A 79 12.47 4.73 1.13
C ASN A 79 11.29 4.19 0.30
N ARG A 80 11.40 4.20 -1.04
CA ARG A 80 10.39 3.62 -1.94
C ARG A 80 10.33 2.09 -1.88
N ALA A 81 11.45 1.45 -1.54
CA ALA A 81 11.55 -0.01 -1.39
C ALA A 81 11.13 -0.51 0.01
N GLY A 82 10.64 0.39 0.89
CA GLY A 82 10.14 0.05 2.21
C GLY A 82 11.16 0.21 3.35
N PHE A 83 12.38 0.69 3.07
CA PHE A 83 13.38 0.94 4.10
C PHE A 83 13.15 2.31 4.76
N SER A 84 13.29 2.39 6.08
CA SER A 84 13.18 3.65 6.81
C SER A 84 14.46 4.47 6.72
N ALA A 85 14.35 5.80 6.88
CA ALA A 85 15.50 6.69 6.98
C ALA A 85 16.44 6.35 8.16
N LYS A 86 15.98 5.56 9.15
CA LYS A 86 16.78 5.10 10.30
C LYS A 86 17.61 3.84 10.01
N GLU A 87 17.30 3.11 8.93
CA GLU A 87 18.04 1.92 8.48
C GLU A 87 19.25 2.28 7.61
N PHE A 88 19.35 3.55 7.19
CA PHE A 88 20.45 4.06 6.39
C PHE A 88 21.42 4.88 7.24
N ARG A 89 22.73 4.59 7.15
CA ARG A 89 23.77 5.33 7.89
C ARG A 89 24.97 5.63 6.99
N VAL A 90 25.42 6.88 7.00
CA VAL A 90 26.60 7.33 6.26
C VAL A 90 27.82 7.24 7.17
N GLY A 91 28.85 6.51 6.74
CA GLY A 91 30.05 6.25 7.54
C GLY A 91 31.10 7.36 7.56
N TYR A 92 30.80 8.59 7.11
CA TYR A 92 31.75 9.70 7.09
C TYR A 92 31.09 11.05 7.29
N ASP A 93 31.76 11.94 8.04
CA ASP A 93 31.35 13.33 8.26
C ASP A 93 31.25 14.09 6.93
N ALA A 94 30.04 14.54 6.59
CA ALA A 94 29.78 15.37 5.42
C ALA A 94 30.37 16.80 5.55
N SER A 95 31.21 17.06 6.55
CA SER A 95 31.84 18.35 6.83
C SER A 95 33.32 18.45 6.39
N THR A 96 33.94 17.38 5.90
CA THR A 96 35.28 17.50 5.31
C THR A 96 35.16 17.97 3.87
N GLU A 97 35.36 19.27 3.63
CA GLU A 97 35.57 19.79 2.29
C GLU A 97 36.73 19.03 1.63
N LEU A 98 36.44 18.33 0.53
CA LEU A 98 37.48 17.87 -0.39
C LEU A 98 38.24 19.12 -0.85
N GLN A 99 39.44 19.32 -0.33
CA GLN A 99 40.32 20.38 -0.83
C GLN A 99 40.51 20.17 -2.33
N ALA A 100 40.01 21.12 -3.11
CA ALA A 100 40.25 21.17 -4.55
C ALA A 100 41.75 21.23 -4.78
N ILE A 101 42.34 20.14 -5.29
CA ILE A 101 43.69 20.16 -5.81
C ILE A 101 43.62 21.03 -7.06
N ALA A 102 44.18 22.24 -6.97
CA ALA A 102 44.27 23.15 -8.12
C ALA A 102 45.07 22.45 -9.24
N PRO A 103 44.64 22.55 -10.51
CA PRO A 103 45.36 21.95 -11.62
C PRO A 103 46.71 22.66 -11.78
N GLU A 104 47.80 21.96 -11.52
CA GLU A 104 49.14 22.39 -11.91
C GLU A 104 49.20 22.35 -13.45
N GLN A 105 49.28 23.53 -14.06
CA GLN A 105 49.49 23.68 -15.49
C GLN A 105 50.87 23.15 -15.86
N VAL A 106 50.92 21.95 -16.41
CA VAL A 106 52.11 21.49 -17.16
C VAL A 106 52.02 22.12 -18.55
N GLN A 107 52.83 23.16 -18.75
CA GLN A 107 53.07 23.80 -20.03
C GLN A 107 54.04 22.93 -20.83
N MET A 108 53.61 22.36 -21.97
CA MET A 108 54.51 21.87 -23.00
C MET A 108 54.07 22.36 -24.38
N ASP A 109 55.06 22.90 -25.08
CA ASP A 109 55.01 23.54 -26.39
C ASP A 109 54.35 22.69 -27.48
N THR A 110 53.46 23.33 -28.25
CA THR A 110 53.03 22.86 -29.58
C THR A 110 54.14 23.02 -30.62
N PRO A 111 54.29 22.03 -31.52
CA PRO A 111 54.51 22.30 -32.93
C PRO A 111 53.22 22.01 -33.73
N LYS A 112 52.80 23.01 -34.50
CA LYS A 112 51.72 22.96 -35.48
C LYS A 112 51.92 21.82 -36.49
N CYS A 113 50.84 21.11 -36.85
CA CYS A 113 50.59 20.82 -38.26
C CYS A 113 49.12 20.49 -38.56
N ALA A 114 48.63 21.18 -39.59
CA ALA A 114 47.52 20.93 -40.51
C ALA A 114 46.28 20.13 -40.07
N VAL A 115 45.16 20.84 -40.18
CA VAL A 115 43.79 20.33 -40.34
C VAL A 115 43.71 19.51 -41.63
N ASP A 116 43.14 18.31 -41.55
CA ASP A 116 42.37 17.73 -42.65
C ASP A 116 40.98 17.35 -42.11
N GLU A 117 39.97 18.01 -42.68
CA GLU A 117 38.56 17.71 -42.51
C GLU A 117 38.20 16.48 -43.37
N GLN A 118 37.68 15.41 -42.75
CA GLN A 118 36.59 14.58 -43.30
C GLN A 118 36.28 13.38 -42.39
N GLY A 119 35.02 13.26 -41.96
CA GLY A 119 34.43 11.99 -41.51
C GLY A 119 33.95 11.96 -40.06
N GLN A 120 32.78 12.53 -39.80
CA GLN A 120 31.98 12.21 -38.61
C GLN A 120 31.48 10.76 -38.71
N THR A 121 31.97 9.91 -37.80
CA THR A 121 31.27 8.72 -37.35
C THR A 121 31.35 8.73 -35.82
N ASP A 122 30.19 8.81 -35.16
CA ASP A 122 30.05 8.54 -33.73
C ASP A 122 30.59 7.13 -33.45
N VAL A 123 31.81 7.07 -32.92
CA VAL A 123 32.39 5.85 -32.36
C VAL A 123 32.42 6.07 -30.85
N GLU A 124 31.73 5.20 -30.12
CA GLU A 124 31.75 5.15 -28.66
C GLU A 124 33.19 5.19 -28.13
N GLU A 125 33.57 6.33 -27.56
CA GLU A 125 34.86 6.58 -26.92
C GLU A 125 34.92 5.86 -25.56
N PHE A 126 34.87 4.53 -25.57
CA PHE A 126 34.96 3.69 -24.36
C PHE A 126 35.96 2.53 -24.47
N LEU A 127 36.84 2.54 -25.46
CA LEU A 127 37.78 1.44 -25.70
C LEU A 127 39.25 1.87 -25.84
N ASP A 128 39.70 2.80 -25.01
CA ASP A 128 41.15 3.07 -24.83
C ASP A 128 41.57 3.04 -23.35
N ILE A 129 41.03 2.06 -22.59
CA ILE A 129 41.63 1.68 -21.31
C ILE A 129 42.79 0.74 -21.61
N ASP A 130 44.02 1.25 -21.50
CA ASP A 130 45.22 0.44 -21.64
C ASP A 130 45.34 -0.54 -20.45
N PHE A 131 44.87 -1.77 -20.66
CA PHE A 131 45.00 -2.86 -19.70
C PHE A 131 46.47 -3.22 -19.38
N SER A 132 47.43 -2.80 -20.22
CA SER A 132 48.85 -3.00 -19.93
C SER A 132 49.31 -2.05 -18.83
N ALA A 133 48.91 -0.78 -18.85
CA ALA A 133 49.20 0.20 -17.80
C ALA A 133 48.55 -0.19 -16.45
N ALA A 134 47.31 -0.66 -16.46
CA ALA A 134 46.64 -1.15 -15.24
C ALA A 134 47.33 -2.40 -14.65
N ARG A 135 47.83 -3.28 -15.53
CA ARG A 135 48.54 -4.51 -15.13
C ARG A 135 49.96 -4.20 -14.64
N GLU A 136 50.65 -3.24 -15.24
CA GLU A 136 51.95 -2.75 -14.79
C GLU A 136 51.83 -2.02 -13.44
N ALA A 137 50.79 -1.19 -13.24
CA ALA A 137 50.52 -0.56 -11.95
C ALA A 137 50.21 -1.59 -10.85
N LEU A 138 49.43 -2.64 -11.17
CA LEU A 138 49.17 -3.74 -10.24
C LEU A 138 50.43 -4.57 -9.94
N GLN A 139 51.28 -4.81 -10.93
CA GLN A 139 52.55 -5.52 -10.73
C GLN A 139 53.56 -4.67 -9.95
N GLN A 140 53.63 -3.35 -10.17
CA GLN A 140 54.45 -2.44 -9.38
C GLN A 140 53.92 -2.35 -7.93
N SER A 141 52.61 -2.29 -7.72
CA SER A 141 52.00 -2.27 -6.38
C SER A 141 52.21 -3.57 -5.59
N ASN A 142 52.37 -4.72 -6.28
CA ASN A 142 52.69 -6.01 -5.66
C ASN A 142 54.20 -6.30 -5.55
N ALA A 143 55.04 -5.65 -6.38
CA ALA A 143 56.51 -5.81 -6.37
C ALA A 143 57.21 -4.81 -5.44
N LEU A 144 56.56 -3.71 -5.08
CA LEU A 144 56.92 -2.91 -3.92
C LEU A 144 56.43 -3.66 -2.67
N ALA A 145 57.36 -4.24 -1.89
CA ALA A 145 57.10 -4.54 -0.49
C ALA A 145 56.41 -3.30 0.13
N PRO A 146 55.36 -3.47 0.96
CA PRO A 146 54.49 -2.36 1.35
C PRO A 146 55.35 -1.24 1.93
N SER A 147 55.51 -0.16 1.17
CA SER A 147 56.03 1.08 1.71
C SER A 147 55.03 1.52 2.76
N THR A 148 55.53 1.65 3.99
CA THR A 148 54.81 1.70 5.26
C THR A 148 53.93 2.95 5.46
N GLN A 149 53.54 3.66 4.40
CA GLN A 149 52.75 4.90 4.49
C GLN A 149 51.39 4.84 3.78
N THR A 150 51.23 4.12 2.67
CA THR A 150 49.93 3.98 1.99
C THR A 150 49.15 2.75 2.44
N GLY A 151 49.83 1.64 2.76
CA GLY A 151 49.19 0.44 3.32
C GLY A 151 48.57 0.68 4.71
N ASP A 152 49.23 1.51 5.52
CA ASP A 152 48.76 1.88 6.86
C ASP A 152 47.52 2.78 6.82
N ALA A 153 47.45 3.70 5.86
CA ALA A 153 46.29 4.60 5.70
C ALA A 153 45.03 3.82 5.28
N VAL A 154 45.14 2.90 4.31
CA VAL A 154 44.01 2.06 3.86
C VAL A 154 43.60 1.08 4.95
N ALA A 155 44.56 0.44 5.63
CA ALA A 155 44.26 -0.46 6.75
C ALA A 155 43.56 0.28 7.90
N LYS A 156 43.97 1.52 8.19
CA LYS A 156 43.35 2.37 9.20
C LYS A 156 41.94 2.80 8.82
N GLN A 157 41.69 3.18 7.57
CA GLN A 157 40.34 3.50 7.06
C GLN A 157 39.40 2.30 7.12
N ILE A 158 39.89 1.10 6.78
CA ILE A 158 39.09 -0.14 6.90
C ILE A 158 38.79 -0.44 8.37
N ALA A 159 39.77 -0.27 9.26
CA ALA A 159 39.57 -0.46 10.70
C ALA A 159 38.56 0.54 11.29
N GLU A 160 38.60 1.80 10.86
CA GLU A 160 37.62 2.83 11.21
C GLU A 160 36.23 2.46 10.69
N MET A 161 36.11 2.06 9.41
CA MET A 161 34.84 1.61 8.82
C MET A 161 34.25 0.42 9.59
N VAL A 162 35.07 -0.58 9.95
CA VAL A 162 34.65 -1.74 10.74
C VAL A 162 34.18 -1.34 12.13
N THR A 163 34.87 -0.38 12.77
CA THR A 163 34.51 0.10 14.11
C THR A 163 33.18 0.86 14.07
N THR A 164 33.02 1.77 13.11
CA THR A 164 31.76 2.50 12.87
C THR A 164 30.62 1.54 12.59
N ALA A 165 30.84 0.55 11.72
CA ALA A 165 29.85 -0.46 11.37
C ALA A 165 29.36 -1.25 12.61
N LYS A 166 30.28 -1.66 13.48
CA LYS A 166 29.92 -2.36 14.73
C LYS A 166 29.15 -1.48 15.70
N ALA A 167 29.59 -0.23 15.90
CA ALA A 167 28.91 0.71 16.77
C ALA A 167 27.47 0.98 16.28
N GLN A 168 27.31 1.14 14.96
CA GLN A 168 26.02 1.36 14.34
C GLN A 168 25.09 0.15 14.45
N GLY A 169 25.62 -1.07 14.25
CA GLY A 169 24.86 -2.31 14.45
C GLY A 169 24.39 -2.48 15.90
N ALA A 170 25.26 -2.19 16.88
CA ALA A 170 24.91 -2.26 18.30
C ALA A 170 23.84 -1.23 18.71
N GLU A 171 23.90 -0.02 18.17
CA GLU A 171 22.88 1.02 18.41
C GLU A 171 21.52 0.63 17.80
N PHE A 172 21.53 0.03 16.61
CA PHE A 172 20.32 -0.50 15.99
C PHE A 172 19.71 -1.65 16.80
N ASP A 173 20.53 -2.60 17.26
CA ASP A 173 20.11 -3.68 18.15
C ASP A 173 19.50 -3.15 19.47
N ALA A 174 20.09 -2.10 20.05
CA ALA A 174 19.58 -1.47 21.26
C ALA A 174 18.23 -0.78 21.02
N ALA A 175 18.06 -0.08 19.89
CA ALA A 175 16.80 0.52 19.49
C ALA A 175 15.70 -0.54 19.27
N ILE A 176 16.05 -1.69 18.69
CA ILE A 176 15.14 -2.84 18.56
C ILE A 176 14.80 -3.44 19.94
N ALA A 177 15.78 -3.63 20.82
CA ALA A 177 15.51 -4.14 22.17
C ALA A 177 14.56 -3.23 22.96
N GLN A 178 14.73 -1.91 22.81
CA GLN A 178 13.88 -0.91 23.46
C GLN A 178 12.46 -0.88 22.87
N ALA A 179 12.31 -0.90 21.54
CA ALA A 179 10.98 -0.94 20.92
C ALA A 179 10.19 -2.22 21.28
N ASN A 180 10.87 -3.36 21.45
CA ASN A 180 10.24 -4.59 21.93
C ASN A 180 9.76 -4.48 23.39
N ALA A 181 10.50 -3.74 24.22
CA ALA A 181 10.12 -3.50 25.62
C ALA A 181 8.91 -2.56 25.74
N ASP A 182 8.77 -1.62 24.80
CA ASP A 182 7.64 -0.69 24.72
C ASP A 182 6.39 -1.27 24.01
N ASP A 183 6.40 -2.58 23.72
CA ASP A 183 5.30 -3.30 23.05
C ASP A 183 4.95 -2.70 21.67
N LEU A 184 5.94 -2.06 21.02
CA LEU A 184 5.83 -1.57 19.65
C LEU A 184 6.11 -2.73 18.69
N PRO A 185 5.29 -2.94 17.64
CA PRO A 185 5.51 -4.03 16.71
C PRO A 185 6.84 -3.84 15.98
N ILE A 186 7.85 -4.65 16.26
CA ILE A 186 9.05 -4.67 15.44
C ILE A 186 8.81 -5.63 14.29
N GLY A 187 8.46 -5.08 13.13
CA GLY A 187 8.58 -5.79 11.88
C GLY A 187 10.05 -6.16 11.66
N GLY A 188 10.32 -7.41 11.27
CA GLY A 188 11.66 -7.84 10.88
C GLY A 188 12.24 -6.97 9.77
N VAL A 189 13.47 -7.30 9.35
CA VAL A 189 14.39 -6.59 8.42
C VAL A 189 13.79 -6.02 7.11
N ASN A 190 12.50 -6.20 6.82
CA ASN A 190 11.77 -5.63 5.69
C ASN A 190 10.53 -4.76 6.06
N ASP A 191 10.30 -4.44 7.34
CA ASP A 191 9.04 -3.79 7.74
C ASP A 191 9.19 -2.89 8.99
N MET A 192 10.26 -2.08 9.05
CA MET A 192 10.32 -0.95 9.98
C MET A 192 9.45 0.19 9.44
N LYS A 193 8.14 -0.01 9.48
CA LYS A 193 7.18 1.07 9.32
C LYS A 193 7.45 2.13 10.38
N ASN A 194 7.27 3.40 10.04
CA ASN A 194 7.32 4.46 11.03
C ASN A 194 6.14 4.29 11.98
N PHE A 195 6.41 3.74 13.16
CA PHE A 195 5.43 3.69 14.24
C PHE A 195 5.36 5.04 14.93
N TYR A 196 4.17 5.61 14.99
CA TYR A 196 3.88 6.84 15.70
C TYR A 196 3.09 6.50 16.96
N SER A 197 3.69 6.74 18.11
CA SER A 197 3.05 6.52 19.41
C SER A 197 1.99 7.57 19.71
N MET A 198 1.00 7.15 20.51
CA MET A 198 -0.01 8.04 21.08
C MET A 198 0.67 9.09 21.96
N GLN A 199 0.23 10.33 21.86
CA GLN A 199 0.81 11.42 22.64
C GLN A 199 0.46 11.27 24.12
N ASN A 200 1.46 11.41 25.00
CA ASN A 200 1.30 11.27 26.45
C ASN A 200 0.19 12.16 27.03
N ALA A 201 -0.06 13.33 26.44
CA ALA A 201 -1.11 14.25 26.86
C ALA A 201 -2.53 13.65 26.78
N PHE A 202 -2.74 12.67 25.91
CA PHE A 202 -4.05 12.06 25.64
C PHE A 202 -4.13 10.58 26.05
N ALA A 203 -2.98 9.94 26.27
CA ALA A 203 -2.84 8.50 26.44
C ALA A 203 -3.74 7.91 27.54
N GLU A 204 -3.79 8.53 28.72
CA GLU A 204 -4.61 8.04 29.83
C GLU A 204 -6.10 7.99 29.47
N THR A 205 -6.60 9.02 28.77
CA THR A 205 -8.02 9.10 28.39
C THR A 205 -8.37 8.26 27.17
N ALA A 206 -7.47 8.16 26.20
CA ALA A 206 -7.73 7.50 24.93
C ALA A 206 -7.54 5.99 24.98
N VAL A 207 -6.60 5.47 25.79
CA VAL A 207 -6.37 4.02 25.94
C VAL A 207 -7.54 3.34 26.67
N CYS A 208 -8.19 4.04 27.60
CA CYS A 208 -9.38 3.53 28.29
C CYS A 208 -10.67 3.64 27.47
N LEU A 209 -10.62 4.27 26.29
CA LEU A 209 -11.81 4.46 25.46
C LEU A 209 -12.16 3.16 24.73
N GLU A 210 -13.29 2.58 25.14
CA GLU A 210 -13.89 1.43 24.45
C GLU A 210 -14.96 1.91 23.47
N LEU A 211 -14.66 1.79 22.18
CA LEU A 211 -15.53 2.24 21.11
C LEU A 211 -16.57 1.16 20.77
N PRO A 212 -17.86 1.54 20.68
CA PRO A 212 -18.93 0.60 20.42
C PRO A 212 -18.96 0.17 18.96
N VAL A 213 -19.23 -1.11 18.74
CA VAL A 213 -19.40 -1.74 17.42
C VAL A 213 -20.75 -2.47 17.40
N PHE A 214 -21.27 -2.77 16.21
CA PHE A 214 -22.49 -3.58 16.11
C PHE A 214 -22.20 -5.00 16.55
N ARG A 215 -23.06 -5.53 17.43
CA ARG A 215 -23.00 -6.87 17.98
C ARG A 215 -24.33 -7.57 17.76
N GLN A 216 -24.29 -8.89 17.63
CA GLN A 216 -25.47 -9.74 17.52
C GLN A 216 -25.44 -10.81 18.61
N GLU A 217 -26.63 -11.20 19.07
CA GLU A 217 -26.78 -12.37 19.93
C GLU A 217 -26.69 -13.65 19.11
N VAL A 218 -25.82 -14.57 19.53
CA VAL A 218 -25.75 -15.91 18.96
C VAL A 218 -26.46 -16.86 19.90
N ALA A 219 -27.36 -17.68 19.37
CA ALA A 219 -28.06 -18.69 20.15
C ALA A 219 -27.09 -19.60 20.92
N HIS A 220 -27.56 -20.15 22.03
CA HIS A 220 -26.82 -21.17 22.78
C HIS A 220 -26.47 -22.35 21.87
N SER A 221 -25.18 -22.61 21.72
CA SER A 221 -24.64 -23.78 21.02
C SER A 221 -23.64 -24.47 21.94
N ILE A 222 -23.27 -25.70 21.59
CA ILE A 222 -22.22 -26.48 22.28
C ILE A 222 -20.89 -25.72 22.39
N PHE A 223 -20.68 -24.74 21.50
CA PHE A 223 -19.47 -23.91 21.44
C PHE A 223 -19.68 -22.49 21.98
N THR A 224 -20.92 -22.06 22.27
CA THR A 224 -21.23 -20.67 22.64
C THR A 224 -22.31 -20.61 23.72
N ASN A 225 -21.96 -20.10 24.89
CA ASN A 225 -22.91 -19.84 25.99
C ASN A 225 -23.69 -18.53 25.78
N GLY A 226 -24.24 -18.28 24.58
CA GLY A 226 -25.16 -17.15 24.34
C GLY A 226 -24.48 -15.80 24.48
N THR A 227 -23.27 -15.69 23.94
CA THR A 227 -22.46 -14.49 24.01
C THR A 227 -22.76 -13.56 22.84
N GLN A 228 -22.85 -12.26 23.11
CA GLN A 228 -22.85 -11.25 22.06
C GLN A 228 -21.51 -11.22 21.33
N VAL A 229 -21.53 -11.41 20.02
CA VAL A 229 -20.34 -11.37 19.15
C VAL A 229 -20.41 -10.17 18.21
N LYS A 230 -19.26 -9.74 17.69
CA LYS A 230 -19.19 -8.71 16.65
C LYS A 230 -20.00 -9.15 15.43
N LEU A 231 -20.89 -8.28 14.95
CA LEU A 231 -21.68 -8.53 13.75
C LEU A 231 -20.75 -8.68 12.53
N SER A 232 -21.00 -9.71 11.72
CA SER A 232 -20.27 -9.99 10.49
C SER A 232 -21.19 -9.89 9.27
N LYS A 233 -20.62 -9.61 8.10
CA LYS A 233 -21.38 -9.52 6.84
C LYS A 233 -21.95 -10.86 6.41
N GLU A 234 -21.27 -11.94 6.79
CA GLU A 234 -21.63 -13.32 6.49
C GLU A 234 -22.90 -13.70 7.25
N ALA A 235 -23.04 -13.29 8.51
CA ALA A 235 -24.27 -13.49 9.29
C ALA A 235 -25.47 -12.77 8.65
N LEU A 236 -25.26 -11.58 8.07
CA LEU A 236 -26.30 -10.85 7.35
C LEU A 236 -26.61 -11.44 5.96
N ALA A 237 -25.78 -12.32 5.43
CA ALA A 237 -26.02 -13.02 4.17
C ALA A 237 -26.81 -14.34 4.36
N GLU A 238 -27.03 -14.77 5.61
CA GLU A 238 -27.76 -16.01 5.89
C GLU A 238 -29.17 -15.99 5.30
N GLY A 239 -29.53 -17.06 4.59
CA GLY A 239 -30.82 -17.21 3.91
C GLY A 239 -30.95 -16.45 2.58
N PHE A 240 -29.87 -15.84 2.08
CA PHE A 240 -29.90 -15.21 0.76
C PHE A 240 -30.06 -16.26 -0.36
N THR A 241 -31.00 -16.01 -1.28
CA THR A 241 -31.25 -16.83 -2.46
C THR A 241 -31.47 -15.96 -3.70
N LEU A 242 -31.07 -16.48 -4.86
CA LEU A 242 -31.24 -15.88 -6.19
C LEU A 242 -32.52 -16.34 -6.90
N HIS A 243 -33.18 -17.39 -6.40
CA HIS A 243 -34.38 -17.99 -7.01
C HIS A 243 -35.47 -16.96 -7.37
N ASP A 244 -35.75 -16.01 -6.49
CA ASP A 244 -36.79 -14.98 -6.62
C ASP A 244 -36.26 -13.62 -7.08
N LYS A 245 -34.95 -13.51 -7.34
CA LYS A 245 -34.31 -12.23 -7.66
C LYS A 245 -34.42 -11.89 -9.13
N ASP A 246 -34.50 -10.59 -9.40
CA ASP A 246 -34.55 -10.02 -10.74
C ASP A 246 -33.33 -10.41 -11.58
N THR A 247 -33.54 -10.61 -12.88
CA THR A 247 -32.51 -10.98 -13.86
C THR A 247 -32.22 -9.87 -14.86
N ASP A 248 -32.79 -8.68 -14.68
CA ASP A 248 -32.57 -7.54 -15.57
C ASP A 248 -31.15 -6.99 -15.40
N ILE A 249 -30.35 -7.14 -16.46
CA ILE A 249 -28.95 -6.72 -16.51
C ILE A 249 -28.73 -6.07 -17.88
N SER A 250 -28.30 -4.80 -17.87
CA SER A 250 -27.86 -4.14 -19.10
C SER A 250 -26.46 -4.60 -19.49
N PHE A 251 -26.36 -5.19 -20.68
CA PHE A 251 -25.11 -5.66 -21.28
C PHE A 251 -24.60 -4.74 -22.41
N GLU A 252 -25.20 -3.57 -22.63
CA GLU A 252 -24.88 -2.66 -23.75
C GLU A 252 -23.39 -2.27 -23.78
N LEU A 253 -22.79 -2.01 -22.61
CA LEU A 253 -21.38 -1.68 -22.46
C LEU A 253 -20.44 -2.89 -22.62
N ALA A 254 -20.94 -4.13 -22.65
CA ALA A 254 -20.12 -5.32 -22.88
C ALA A 254 -19.83 -5.55 -24.38
N GLN A 255 -20.43 -4.76 -25.27
CA GLN A 255 -20.25 -4.83 -26.72
C GLN A 255 -19.08 -3.95 -27.23
N GLY A 256 -18.55 -3.04 -26.39
CA GLY A 256 -17.47 -2.11 -26.73
C GLY A 256 -16.23 -2.30 -25.85
N ASP A 257 -15.10 -2.56 -26.50
CA ASP A 257 -13.71 -2.61 -26.02
C ASP A 257 -13.33 -3.30 -24.69
N MET A 258 -12.42 -4.27 -24.85
CA MET A 258 -11.88 -5.18 -23.84
C MET A 258 -11.11 -4.48 -22.71
N TYR A 259 -11.60 -4.57 -21.48
CA TYR A 259 -10.79 -4.36 -20.27
C TYR A 259 -11.07 -5.45 -19.24
N ARG A 260 -10.04 -6.22 -18.88
CA ARG A 260 -10.07 -7.12 -17.71
C ARG A 260 -9.56 -6.33 -16.51
N PHE A 261 -10.41 -6.17 -15.49
CA PHE A 261 -9.98 -5.76 -14.16
C PHE A 261 -9.49 -7.02 -13.42
N ASP A 262 -8.18 -7.19 -13.28
CA ASP A 262 -7.64 -8.06 -12.22
C ASP A 262 -7.45 -7.19 -10.97
N VAL A 263 -8.38 -7.31 -10.03
CA VAL A 263 -8.16 -6.82 -8.66
C VAL A 263 -7.33 -7.89 -7.95
N SER A 264 -6.01 -7.73 -7.93
CA SER A 264 -5.14 -8.55 -7.08
C SER A 264 -5.35 -8.16 -5.62
N ALA A 265 -5.69 -9.12 -4.78
CA ALA A 265 -5.96 -8.92 -3.35
C ALA A 265 -4.71 -8.71 -2.48
N VAL A 266 -3.54 -8.41 -3.06
CA VAL A 266 -2.28 -8.28 -2.31
C VAL A 266 -1.37 -7.22 -2.95
N GLY A 267 -1.07 -6.15 -2.19
CA GLY A 267 0.10 -5.27 -2.36
C GLY A 267 0.06 -4.25 -3.52
N ASP A 268 0.23 -2.97 -3.17
CA ASP A 268 0.50 -1.79 -4.01
C ASP A 268 -0.02 -1.79 -5.46
N ALA A 269 -1.20 -1.19 -5.60
CA ALA A 269 -1.93 -1.02 -6.84
C ALA A 269 -1.23 -0.09 -7.84
N ILE A 270 -0.47 -0.68 -8.76
CA ILE A 270 -0.29 -0.11 -10.11
C ILE A 270 -1.10 -1.00 -11.08
N PRO A 271 -2.27 -0.55 -11.58
CA PRO A 271 -3.06 -1.34 -12.51
C PRO A 271 -2.26 -1.58 -13.80
N ARG A 272 -1.90 -2.85 -14.04
CA ARG A 272 -1.29 -3.27 -15.31
C ARG A 272 -2.39 -3.83 -16.21
N TYR A 273 -2.70 -3.07 -17.27
CA TYR A 273 -3.61 -3.49 -18.32
C TYR A 273 -2.96 -4.60 -19.15
N GLN A 274 -3.57 -5.78 -19.16
CA GLN A 274 -3.24 -6.80 -20.17
C GLN A 274 -4.51 -7.11 -20.94
N LYS A 275 -4.56 -6.64 -22.20
CA LYS A 275 -5.58 -7.04 -23.16
C LYS A 275 -5.53 -8.57 -23.25
N MET A 276 -6.67 -9.25 -23.07
CA MET A 276 -6.74 -10.69 -23.32
C MET A 276 -6.08 -10.96 -24.67
N SER A 277 -5.22 -11.98 -24.73
CA SER A 277 -4.66 -12.39 -26.00
C SER A 277 -5.81 -12.68 -26.96
N ALA A 278 -5.90 -11.95 -28.07
CA ALA A 278 -6.91 -12.16 -29.11
C ALA A 278 -6.94 -13.62 -29.63
N ILE A 279 -5.89 -14.40 -29.30
CA ILE A 279 -5.71 -15.81 -29.61
C ILE A 279 -6.70 -16.68 -28.81
N ASP A 280 -6.92 -16.42 -27.53
CA ASP A 280 -7.77 -17.27 -26.67
C ASP A 280 -9.25 -17.10 -26.99
N ALA A 281 -9.69 -15.85 -27.24
CA ALA A 281 -11.07 -15.56 -27.66
C ALA A 281 -11.39 -16.16 -29.04
N LYS A 282 -10.41 -16.15 -29.96
CA LYS A 282 -10.59 -16.71 -31.31
C LYS A 282 -10.63 -18.24 -31.29
N ALA A 283 -9.73 -18.89 -30.54
CA ALA A 283 -9.71 -20.35 -30.39
C ALA A 283 -11.01 -20.87 -29.75
N PHE A 284 -11.50 -20.18 -28.72
CA PHE A 284 -12.74 -20.53 -28.05
C PHE A 284 -13.98 -20.31 -28.95
N LYS A 285 -14.01 -19.22 -29.74
CA LYS A 285 -15.07 -18.98 -30.73
C LYS A 285 -15.12 -20.08 -31.79
N THR A 286 -13.97 -20.47 -32.33
CA THR A 286 -13.87 -21.57 -33.31
C THR A 286 -14.29 -22.91 -32.71
N TYR A 287 -13.97 -23.18 -31.44
CA TYR A 287 -14.49 -24.36 -30.73
C TYR A 287 -16.02 -24.34 -30.58
N LEU A 288 -16.61 -23.22 -30.15
CA LEU A 288 -18.06 -23.09 -30.02
C LEU A 288 -18.79 -23.26 -31.36
N GLU A 289 -18.20 -22.80 -32.46
CA GLU A 289 -18.76 -22.97 -33.81
C GLU A 289 -18.86 -24.42 -34.27
N THR A 290 -18.11 -25.35 -33.64
CA THR A 290 -18.21 -26.79 -33.92
C THR A 290 -19.37 -27.49 -33.18
N LEU A 291 -20.01 -26.81 -32.23
CA LEU A 291 -21.07 -27.40 -31.38
C LEU A 291 -22.48 -27.03 -31.87
N PRO A 292 -23.49 -27.91 -31.69
CA PRO A 292 -24.89 -27.57 -31.90
C PRO A 292 -25.33 -26.36 -31.06
N PRO A 293 -26.30 -25.54 -31.51
CA PRO A 293 -26.73 -24.32 -30.81
C PRO A 293 -27.10 -24.52 -29.34
N GLU A 294 -27.80 -25.61 -29.02
CA GLU A 294 -28.18 -25.93 -27.63
C GLU A 294 -26.99 -26.32 -26.74
N SER A 295 -25.93 -26.87 -27.34
CA SER A 295 -24.70 -27.23 -26.64
C SER A 295 -23.82 -26.00 -26.39
N ARG A 296 -23.86 -25.01 -27.30
CA ARG A 296 -23.15 -23.72 -27.14
C ARG A 296 -23.67 -22.94 -25.93
N ILE A 297 -24.99 -22.79 -25.81
CA ILE A 297 -25.63 -22.10 -24.68
C ILE A 297 -25.26 -22.77 -23.35
N ARG A 298 -25.33 -24.11 -23.29
CA ARG A 298 -24.92 -24.88 -22.10
C ARG A 298 -23.46 -24.64 -21.73
N GLN A 299 -22.57 -24.56 -22.72
CA GLN A 299 -21.15 -24.31 -22.49
C GLN A 299 -20.89 -22.87 -22.02
N CYS A 300 -21.64 -21.88 -22.52
CA CYS A 300 -21.59 -20.49 -22.04
C CYS A 300 -22.03 -20.39 -20.58
N VAL A 301 -23.19 -20.96 -20.24
CA VAL A 301 -23.68 -21.03 -18.85
C VAL A 301 -22.63 -21.68 -17.95
N TYR A 302 -22.09 -22.83 -18.34
CA TYR A 302 -21.04 -23.52 -17.57
C TYR A 302 -19.81 -22.63 -17.35
N SER A 303 -19.34 -21.96 -18.39
CA SER A 303 -18.16 -21.09 -18.33
C SER A 303 -18.38 -19.88 -17.43
N VAL A 304 -19.56 -19.26 -17.50
CA VAL A 304 -19.95 -18.14 -16.61
C VAL A 304 -20.02 -18.64 -15.17
N VAL A 305 -20.75 -19.73 -14.89
CA VAL A 305 -20.86 -20.29 -13.53
C VAL A 305 -19.49 -20.64 -12.96
N ASN A 306 -18.59 -21.21 -13.77
CA ASN A 306 -17.23 -21.53 -13.31
C ASN A 306 -16.41 -20.28 -12.96
N GLN A 307 -16.61 -19.16 -13.67
CA GLN A 307 -15.99 -17.88 -13.31
C GLN A 307 -16.64 -17.23 -12.07
N LEU A 308 -17.89 -17.56 -11.78
CA LEU A 308 -18.66 -17.04 -10.65
C LEU A 308 -18.56 -17.90 -9.39
N ASN A 309 -18.17 -19.18 -9.48
CA ASN A 309 -18.04 -20.11 -8.35
C ASN A 309 -17.01 -19.69 -7.28
N LYS A 310 -16.32 -18.56 -7.48
CA LYS A 310 -15.48 -17.90 -6.46
C LYS A 310 -16.26 -16.93 -5.56
N LEU A 311 -17.57 -16.79 -5.77
CA LEU A 311 -18.43 -15.94 -4.95
C LEU A 311 -18.86 -16.67 -3.68
N ASP A 312 -18.32 -16.22 -2.55
CA ASP A 312 -18.73 -16.71 -1.24
C ASP A 312 -20.13 -16.19 -0.89
N GLY A 313 -21.00 -17.07 -0.37
CA GLY A 313 -22.34 -16.72 0.12
C GLY A 313 -23.50 -16.99 -0.84
N VAL A 314 -23.27 -17.68 -1.97
CA VAL A 314 -24.33 -18.14 -2.88
C VAL A 314 -24.17 -19.64 -3.15
N GLU A 315 -25.27 -20.39 -3.00
CA GLU A 315 -25.30 -21.83 -3.33
C GLU A 315 -25.05 -22.09 -4.81
N SER A 316 -24.13 -23.00 -5.15
CA SER A 316 -23.74 -23.25 -6.56
C SER A 316 -24.90 -23.70 -7.44
N SER A 317 -25.86 -24.42 -6.85
CA SER A 317 -27.07 -24.87 -7.56
C SER A 317 -28.03 -23.71 -7.88
N ASP A 318 -28.09 -22.71 -7.00
CA ASP A 318 -28.93 -21.52 -7.16
C ASP A 318 -28.29 -20.54 -8.14
N LEU A 319 -26.97 -20.35 -8.05
CA LEU A 319 -26.17 -19.59 -9.00
C LEU A 319 -26.36 -20.08 -10.44
N ARG A 320 -26.32 -21.41 -10.65
CA ARG A 320 -26.53 -22.00 -11.97
C ARG A 320 -27.92 -21.68 -12.52
N LYS A 321 -28.97 -21.89 -11.72
CA LYS A 321 -30.36 -21.58 -12.12
C LYS A 321 -30.54 -20.10 -12.45
N TYR A 322 -29.90 -19.22 -11.70
CA TYR A 322 -29.94 -17.79 -11.94
C TYR A 322 -29.28 -17.40 -13.27
N VAL A 323 -28.10 -17.95 -13.56
CA VAL A 323 -27.41 -17.75 -14.86
C VAL A 323 -28.25 -18.33 -16.01
N GLU A 324 -28.85 -19.51 -15.83
CA GLU A 324 -29.74 -20.12 -16.84
C GLU A 324 -30.95 -19.22 -17.14
N ARG A 325 -31.57 -18.61 -16.12
CA ARG A 325 -32.67 -17.65 -16.28
C ARG A 325 -32.24 -16.39 -17.02
N ILE A 326 -31.07 -15.84 -16.71
CA ILE A 326 -30.51 -14.67 -17.41
C ILE A 326 -30.33 -14.98 -18.90
N VAL A 327 -29.68 -16.10 -19.20
CA VAL A 327 -29.37 -16.52 -20.57
C VAL A 327 -30.64 -16.85 -21.37
N ALA A 328 -31.66 -17.42 -20.71
CA ALA A 328 -32.96 -17.68 -21.34
C ALA A 328 -33.71 -16.40 -21.75
N ASN A 329 -33.47 -15.28 -21.06
CA ASN A 329 -34.10 -13.99 -21.33
C ASN A 329 -33.32 -13.12 -22.33
N MET A 330 -32.18 -13.60 -22.87
CA MET A 330 -31.35 -12.84 -23.81
C MET A 330 -31.85 -12.90 -25.26
N SER A 331 -31.63 -11.83 -26.01
CA SER A 331 -31.83 -11.84 -27.47
C SER A 331 -30.78 -12.71 -28.17
N LYS A 332 -31.10 -13.19 -29.39
CA LYS A 332 -30.16 -13.97 -30.20
C LYS A 332 -28.83 -13.25 -30.44
N ASP A 333 -28.88 -11.93 -30.64
CA ASP A 333 -27.70 -11.10 -30.85
C ASP A 333 -26.85 -10.99 -29.58
N SER A 334 -27.49 -10.88 -28.40
CA SER A 334 -26.81 -10.84 -27.11
C SER A 334 -26.14 -12.17 -26.77
N LEU A 335 -26.78 -13.29 -27.13
CA LEU A 335 -26.18 -14.63 -26.99
C LEU A 335 -24.93 -14.78 -27.86
N ALA A 336 -24.99 -14.36 -29.12
CA ALA A 336 -23.83 -14.39 -30.02
C ALA A 336 -22.69 -13.48 -29.52
N ALA A 337 -23.02 -12.33 -28.92
CA ALA A 337 -22.04 -11.44 -28.30
C ALA A 337 -21.40 -12.06 -27.04
N MET A 338 -22.19 -12.73 -26.19
CA MET A 338 -21.70 -13.43 -25.00
C MET A 338 -20.68 -14.50 -25.35
N GLU A 339 -20.90 -15.27 -26.42
CA GLU A 339 -19.97 -16.31 -26.88
C GLU A 339 -18.57 -15.76 -27.21
N GLY A 340 -18.50 -14.50 -27.66
CA GLY A 340 -17.22 -13.82 -27.93
C GLY A 340 -16.57 -13.23 -26.68
N VAL A 341 -17.34 -12.92 -25.62
CA VAL A 341 -16.87 -12.12 -24.47
C VAL A 341 -17.43 -12.62 -23.13
N ILE A 342 -17.31 -13.92 -22.86
CA ILE A 342 -17.79 -14.54 -21.61
C ILE A 342 -17.33 -13.80 -20.33
N PRO A 343 -16.05 -13.37 -20.19
CA PRO A 343 -15.60 -12.71 -18.97
C PRO A 343 -16.34 -11.41 -18.63
N SER A 344 -16.68 -10.60 -19.64
CA SER A 344 -17.41 -9.34 -19.41
C SER A 344 -18.84 -9.59 -18.94
N TYR A 345 -19.51 -10.59 -19.52
CA TYR A 345 -20.85 -11.00 -19.08
C TYR A 345 -20.80 -11.58 -17.66
N ALA A 346 -19.82 -12.42 -17.36
CA ALA A 346 -19.62 -12.95 -16.01
C ALA A 346 -19.38 -11.82 -14.99
N LEU A 347 -18.57 -10.81 -15.32
CA LEU A 347 -18.35 -9.65 -14.45
C LEU A 347 -19.64 -8.86 -14.19
N ARG A 348 -20.46 -8.62 -15.22
CA ARG A 348 -21.75 -7.92 -15.07
C ARG A 348 -22.73 -8.70 -14.22
N ILE A 349 -22.81 -10.02 -14.43
CA ILE A 349 -23.65 -10.90 -13.60
C ILE A 349 -23.16 -10.91 -12.16
N ARG A 350 -21.84 -10.93 -11.95
CA ARG A 350 -21.23 -10.82 -10.61
C ARG A 350 -21.66 -9.54 -9.91
N GLN A 351 -21.50 -8.39 -10.57
CA GLN A 351 -21.87 -7.09 -10.03
C GLN A 351 -23.35 -7.05 -9.62
N LYS A 352 -24.24 -7.56 -10.47
CA LYS A 352 -25.67 -7.66 -10.14
C LYS A 352 -25.92 -8.54 -8.91
N ILE A 353 -25.24 -9.69 -8.79
CA ILE A 353 -25.38 -10.57 -7.62
C ILE A 353 -24.89 -9.85 -6.35
N GLU A 354 -23.75 -9.17 -6.41
CA GLU A 354 -23.19 -8.39 -5.30
C GLU A 354 -24.16 -7.27 -4.87
N GLU A 355 -24.74 -6.53 -5.81
CA GLU A 355 -25.78 -5.51 -5.54
C GLU A 355 -27.01 -6.10 -4.84
N LEU A 356 -27.50 -7.26 -5.32
CA LEU A 356 -28.64 -7.95 -4.72
C LEU A 356 -28.35 -8.45 -3.30
N MET A 357 -27.15 -9.00 -3.09
CA MET A 357 -26.68 -9.44 -1.77
C MET A 357 -26.56 -8.28 -0.80
N ASP A 358 -26.01 -7.16 -1.27
CA ASP A 358 -25.84 -5.95 -0.49
C ASP A 358 -27.18 -5.34 -0.08
N ALA A 359 -28.14 -5.26 -0.99
CA ALA A 359 -29.50 -4.81 -0.69
C ALA A 359 -30.20 -5.74 0.31
N TYR A 360 -30.01 -7.06 0.18
CA TYR A 360 -30.54 -8.04 1.14
C TYR A 360 -29.95 -7.85 2.54
N ARG A 361 -28.61 -7.73 2.63
CA ARG A 361 -27.90 -7.52 3.90
C ARG A 361 -28.36 -6.25 4.59
N GLU A 362 -28.54 -5.16 3.86
CA GLU A 362 -29.01 -3.89 4.40
C GLU A 362 -30.45 -4.00 4.93
N LYS A 363 -31.34 -4.63 4.16
CA LYS A 363 -32.72 -4.86 4.60
C LYS A 363 -32.78 -5.72 5.87
N ARG A 364 -32.02 -6.82 5.90
CA ARG A 364 -31.93 -7.71 7.06
C ARG A 364 -31.35 -7.00 8.27
N PHE A 365 -30.27 -6.23 8.09
CA PHE A 365 -29.66 -5.44 9.15
C PHE A 365 -30.64 -4.48 9.81
N ASN A 366 -31.41 -3.72 9.00
CA ASN A 366 -32.41 -2.80 9.53
C ASN A 366 -33.51 -3.55 10.31
N ALA A 367 -34.02 -4.66 9.77
CA ALA A 367 -35.04 -5.47 10.44
C ALA A 367 -34.53 -6.06 11.77
N MET A 368 -33.28 -6.54 11.82
CA MET A 368 -32.67 -7.08 13.04
C MET A 368 -32.42 -5.99 14.09
N ILE A 369 -32.08 -4.76 13.69
CA ILE A 369 -32.03 -3.61 14.60
C ILE A 369 -33.42 -3.31 15.17
N GLU A 370 -34.45 -3.26 14.33
CA GLU A 370 -35.82 -3.02 14.77
C GLU A 370 -36.34 -4.09 15.72
N ALA A 371 -35.94 -5.35 15.50
CA ALA A 371 -36.25 -6.48 16.38
C ALA A 371 -35.43 -6.50 17.68
N GLY A 372 -34.40 -5.65 17.81
CA GLY A 372 -33.49 -5.63 18.96
C GLY A 372 -32.46 -6.75 18.98
N GLU A 373 -32.29 -7.48 17.87
CA GLU A 373 -31.31 -8.57 17.72
C GLU A 373 -29.88 -8.06 17.52
N ILE A 374 -29.75 -6.83 16.99
CA ILE A 374 -28.47 -6.12 16.85
C ILE A 374 -28.42 -4.98 17.86
N THR A 375 -27.39 -4.98 18.69
CA THR A 375 -27.11 -3.93 19.68
C THR A 375 -25.72 -3.33 19.47
N CYS A 376 -25.46 -2.16 20.03
CA CYS A 376 -24.11 -1.60 20.09
C CYS A 376 -23.46 -1.89 21.45
N GLY A 377 -22.20 -2.33 21.43
CA GLY A 377 -21.41 -2.54 22.64
C GLY A 377 -19.93 -2.44 22.34
N SER A 378 -19.11 -2.27 23.38
CA SER A 378 -17.65 -2.16 23.28
C SER A 378 -17.06 -3.19 22.32
N GLY A 379 -16.16 -2.82 21.42
CA GLY A 379 -15.48 -3.82 20.58
C GLY A 379 -14.29 -3.31 19.79
N TYR A 380 -13.81 -2.11 20.11
CA TYR A 380 -12.58 -1.58 19.57
C TYR A 380 -11.91 -0.67 20.59
N VAL A 381 -10.59 -0.76 20.68
CA VAL A 381 -9.74 0.10 21.51
C VAL A 381 -8.68 0.71 20.61
N LEU A 382 -8.36 1.98 20.86
CA LEU A 382 -7.34 2.68 20.10
C LEU A 382 -5.96 2.06 20.37
N PRO A 383 -5.16 1.74 19.33
CA PRO A 383 -3.85 1.15 19.52
C PRO A 383 -2.88 2.15 20.16
N LYS A 384 -1.88 1.69 20.91
CA LYS A 384 -0.87 2.57 21.51
C LYS A 384 0.04 3.26 20.48
N ALA A 385 0.16 2.68 19.28
CA ALA A 385 0.89 3.24 18.16
C ALA A 385 0.22 2.88 16.83
N ILE A 386 0.45 3.71 15.82
CA ILE A 386 -0.05 3.51 14.45
C ILE A 386 1.09 3.50 13.43
N ASP A 387 0.84 2.87 12.28
CA ASP A 387 1.80 2.71 11.18
C ASP A 387 1.22 3.18 9.83
N PRO A 388 0.89 4.49 9.68
CA PRO A 388 0.44 5.03 8.41
C PRO A 388 1.59 4.99 7.37
N MET A 389 1.22 4.85 6.10
CA MET A 389 2.19 4.79 4.98
C MET A 389 3.00 6.08 4.85
N ASN A 390 2.31 7.22 4.97
CA ASN A 390 2.89 8.56 5.02
C ASN A 390 2.36 9.25 6.29
N GLY A 391 3.26 9.88 7.05
CA GLY A 391 2.94 10.55 8.31
C GLY A 391 2.91 12.08 8.19
N VAL A 392 1.92 12.73 8.81
CA VAL A 392 1.77 14.18 8.93
C VAL A 392 1.76 14.57 10.41
N SER A 393 2.60 15.54 10.80
CA SER A 393 2.76 16.00 12.19
C SER A 393 2.51 17.51 12.38
N SER A 394 2.07 18.20 11.34
CA SER A 394 1.93 19.67 11.33
C SER A 394 0.65 20.20 12.02
N ILE A 395 -0.36 19.35 12.20
CA ILE A 395 -1.66 19.75 12.74
C ILE A 395 -1.71 19.47 14.25
N ALA A 396 -2.03 20.50 15.03
CA ALA A 396 -2.15 20.38 16.48
C ALA A 396 -3.28 19.42 16.92
N LYS A 397 -3.23 18.96 18.17
CA LYS A 397 -4.22 18.06 18.77
C LYS A 397 -4.38 16.71 18.05
N SER A 398 -3.39 16.28 17.26
CA SER A 398 -3.36 14.90 16.80
C SER A 398 -3.25 13.93 17.98
N LEU A 399 -3.91 12.78 17.90
CA LEU A 399 -3.86 11.77 18.96
C LEU A 399 -2.49 11.08 18.99
N TYR A 400 -1.92 10.85 17.81
CA TYR A 400 -0.58 10.26 17.64
C TYR A 400 0.46 11.33 17.29
N SER A 401 1.74 11.00 17.48
CA SER A 401 2.86 11.92 17.19
C SER A 401 2.98 12.30 15.70
N ALA A 402 2.48 11.44 14.82
CA ALA A 402 2.08 11.80 13.47
C ALA A 402 0.86 10.97 13.07
N GLU A 403 0.02 11.52 12.18
CA GLU A 403 -1.21 10.90 11.67
C GLU A 403 -1.04 10.53 10.19
N GLY A 404 -1.99 9.78 9.63
CA GLY A 404 -1.93 9.43 8.21
C GLY A 404 -2.09 10.62 7.26
N ASP A 405 -1.42 10.56 6.12
CA ASP A 405 -1.49 11.56 5.04
C ASP A 405 -2.86 11.70 4.39
N MET A 406 -3.28 12.93 4.10
CA MET A 406 -4.66 13.30 3.76
C MET A 406 -4.70 14.27 2.59
N ASN A 407 -5.82 14.31 1.87
CA ASN A 407 -5.98 15.26 0.76
C ASN A 407 -6.23 16.70 1.26
N ASP A 408 -6.17 17.68 0.36
CA ASP A 408 -6.31 19.11 0.70
C ASP A 408 -7.64 19.43 1.42
N PHE A 409 -8.74 18.80 1.01
CA PHE A 409 -10.06 19.01 1.62
C PHE A 409 -10.13 18.40 3.02
N GLU A 410 -9.70 17.14 3.17
CA GLU A 410 -9.55 16.46 4.46
C GLU A 410 -8.69 17.28 5.43
N HIS A 411 -7.56 17.80 4.93
CA HIS A 411 -6.66 18.68 5.67
C HIS A 411 -7.37 19.95 6.12
N GLY A 412 -8.12 20.61 5.24
CA GLY A 412 -8.92 21.79 5.57
C GLY A 412 -9.96 21.51 6.65
N VAL A 413 -10.69 20.39 6.54
CA VAL A 413 -11.71 19.98 7.52
C VAL A 413 -11.08 19.77 8.89
N ILE A 414 -10.03 18.96 8.98
CA ILE A 414 -9.46 18.61 10.27
C ILE A 414 -8.67 19.76 10.89
N SER A 415 -8.04 20.62 10.08
CA SER A 415 -7.37 21.83 10.58
C SER A 415 -8.38 22.77 11.25
N ALA A 416 -9.56 22.96 10.66
CA ALA A 416 -10.62 23.78 11.24
C ALA A 416 -11.19 23.15 12.51
N VAL A 417 -11.41 21.84 12.53
CA VAL A 417 -11.89 21.11 13.72
C VAL A 417 -10.87 21.16 14.86
N ALA A 418 -9.59 20.92 14.58
CA ALA A 418 -8.52 20.99 15.58
C ALA A 418 -8.37 22.40 16.18
N GLY A 419 -8.68 23.43 15.40
CA GLY A 419 -8.70 24.83 15.84
C GLY A 419 -9.83 25.19 16.81
N LEU A 420 -10.81 24.31 17.04
CA LEU A 420 -11.90 24.56 17.98
C LEU A 420 -11.49 24.29 19.43
N ASP A 421 -11.85 25.18 20.36
CA ASP A 421 -11.49 25.07 21.79
C ASP A 421 -12.15 23.85 22.47
N ASN A 422 -13.30 23.40 21.97
CA ASN A 422 -14.02 22.25 22.53
C ASN A 422 -13.52 20.89 21.99
N VAL A 423 -12.42 20.86 21.24
CA VAL A 423 -11.76 19.63 20.77
C VAL A 423 -10.54 19.32 21.63
N VAL A 424 -10.45 18.08 22.11
CA VAL A 424 -9.32 17.56 22.90
C VAL A 424 -8.27 16.98 21.96
N TRP A 425 -8.66 16.00 21.15
CA TRP A 425 -7.80 15.39 20.14
C TRP A 425 -8.61 14.92 18.94
N TRP A 426 -7.91 14.68 17.84
CA TRP A 426 -8.43 14.02 16.65
C TRP A 426 -7.49 12.91 16.19
N HIS A 427 -8.01 11.92 15.49
CA HIS A 427 -7.27 10.80 14.92
C HIS A 427 -7.79 10.50 13.51
N ARG A 428 -6.87 10.26 12.56
CA ARG A 428 -7.24 9.77 11.23
C ARG A 428 -7.33 8.26 11.23
N ILE A 429 -8.52 7.73 10.95
CA ILE A 429 -8.76 6.30 10.95
C ILE A 429 -8.07 5.69 9.72
N ILE A 430 -7.18 4.73 9.94
CA ILE A 430 -6.47 4.04 8.86
C ILE A 430 -7.39 2.95 8.30
N GLU A 431 -7.69 2.99 7.00
CA GLU A 431 -8.55 2.01 6.35
C GLU A 431 -8.06 0.57 6.63
N ARG A 432 -8.99 -0.36 6.87
CA ARG A 432 -8.75 -1.78 7.19
C ARG A 432 -8.06 -2.08 8.52
N LYS A 433 -7.29 -1.15 9.10
CA LYS A 433 -6.60 -1.33 10.40
C LYS A 433 -7.29 -0.61 11.57
N GLY A 434 -7.96 0.50 11.28
CA GLY A 434 -8.59 1.38 12.25
C GLY A 434 -9.99 0.95 12.67
N PHE A 435 -10.66 1.85 13.39
CA PHE A 435 -12.05 1.67 13.80
C PHE A 435 -12.98 1.49 12.60
N CYS A 436 -13.89 0.53 12.69
CA CYS A 436 -14.79 0.15 11.60
C CYS A 436 -16.21 0.01 12.12
N LEU A 437 -17.15 0.69 11.46
CA LEU A 437 -18.57 0.45 11.59
C LEU A 437 -18.92 -0.83 10.82
N ASN A 438 -19.06 -1.94 11.55
CA ASN A 438 -19.20 -3.30 11.05
C ASN A 438 -20.67 -3.71 10.81
N GLY A 439 -21.39 -2.96 9.98
CA GLY A 439 -22.78 -3.26 9.65
C GLY A 439 -22.92 -4.15 8.41
N PHE A 440 -23.99 -3.87 7.64
CA PHE A 440 -24.19 -4.46 6.32
C PHE A 440 -23.08 -4.08 5.31
N ILE A 441 -22.38 -2.98 5.56
CA ILE A 441 -21.10 -2.63 4.95
C ILE A 441 -20.05 -2.44 6.05
N ASN A 442 -18.77 -2.53 5.67
CA ASN A 442 -17.66 -2.15 6.55
C ASN A 442 -17.32 -0.71 6.19
N HIS A 443 -17.65 0.22 7.08
CA HIS A 443 -17.40 1.64 6.86
C HIS A 443 -16.31 2.13 7.81
N TYR A 444 -15.26 2.71 7.25
CA TYR A 444 -14.15 3.35 7.97
C TYR A 444 -14.31 4.86 7.76
N PRO A 445 -14.85 5.60 8.75
CA PRO A 445 -14.92 7.06 8.66
C PRO A 445 -13.52 7.66 8.53
N ASP A 446 -13.35 8.83 7.92
CA ASP A 446 -12.03 9.44 7.77
C ASP A 446 -11.40 9.85 9.11
N PHE A 447 -12.19 10.47 10.00
CA PHE A 447 -11.69 11.01 11.27
C PHE A 447 -12.52 10.61 12.47
N MET A 448 -11.85 10.57 13.61
CA MET A 448 -12.43 10.43 14.94
C MET A 448 -11.96 11.59 15.81
N VAL A 449 -12.89 12.22 16.51
CA VAL A 449 -12.62 13.42 17.32
C VAL A 449 -13.22 13.26 18.70
N GLN A 450 -12.45 13.57 19.75
CA GLN A 450 -12.98 13.69 21.10
C GLN A 450 -13.17 15.16 21.48
N THR A 451 -14.37 15.47 21.97
CA THR A 451 -14.70 16.80 22.50
C THR A 451 -14.38 16.89 23.99
N THR A 452 -14.25 18.11 24.52
CA THR A 452 -14.02 18.38 25.96
C THR A 452 -15.17 17.89 26.84
N ARG A 453 -16.37 17.70 26.27
CA ARG A 453 -17.52 17.07 26.95
C ARG A 453 -17.52 15.53 26.90
N GLY A 454 -16.43 14.92 26.41
CA GLY A 454 -16.28 13.47 26.32
C GLY A 454 -17.05 12.81 25.18
N ARG A 455 -17.67 13.58 24.27
CA ARG A 455 -18.34 13.03 23.08
C ARG A 455 -17.33 12.62 22.04
N ILE A 456 -17.57 11.48 21.39
CA ILE A 456 -16.82 10.99 20.24
C ILE A 456 -17.60 11.31 18.97
N VAL A 457 -16.93 11.99 18.03
CA VAL A 457 -17.49 12.37 16.75
C VAL A 457 -16.73 11.66 15.64
N LEU A 458 -17.45 10.91 14.82
CA LEU A 458 -16.94 10.31 13.59
C LEU A 458 -17.30 11.22 12.42
N ILE A 459 -16.31 11.48 11.56
CA ILE A 459 -16.43 12.40 10.44
C ILE A 459 -16.03 11.65 9.18
N GLU A 460 -16.93 11.64 8.20
CA GLU A 460 -16.68 11.20 6.84
C GLU A 460 -16.65 12.41 5.92
N THR A 461 -15.57 12.63 5.20
CA THR A 461 -15.43 13.71 4.22
C THR A 461 -15.76 13.23 2.82
N LYS A 462 -16.38 14.10 2.02
CA LYS A 462 -16.76 13.84 0.63
C LYS A 462 -16.58 15.08 -0.22
N GLY A 463 -15.98 14.89 -1.40
CA GLY A 463 -16.07 15.88 -2.47
C GLY A 463 -17.49 15.95 -3.05
N ASP A 464 -17.91 17.13 -3.50
CA ASP A 464 -19.30 17.41 -3.89
C ASP A 464 -19.85 16.53 -5.03
N HIS A 465 -18.97 16.02 -5.89
CA HIS A 465 -19.31 15.13 -7.00
C HIS A 465 -19.50 13.65 -6.60
N LEU A 466 -19.27 13.28 -5.33
CA LEU A 466 -19.22 11.89 -4.87
C LEU A 466 -20.49 11.41 -4.14
N TRP A 467 -21.59 12.17 -4.24
CA TRP A 467 -22.88 11.72 -3.71
C TRP A 467 -23.50 10.66 -4.62
N ASN A 468 -23.54 9.43 -4.13
CA ASN A 468 -24.08 8.27 -4.81
C ASN A 468 -24.73 7.32 -3.78
N ASP A 469 -25.15 6.14 -4.23
CA ASP A 469 -25.79 5.14 -3.36
C ASP A 469 -24.83 4.63 -2.27
N GLU A 470 -23.53 4.51 -2.56
CA GLU A 470 -22.54 4.12 -1.57
C GLU A 470 -22.44 5.14 -0.42
N SER A 471 -22.37 6.44 -0.74
CA SER A 471 -22.37 7.53 0.25
C SER A 471 -23.66 7.53 1.09
N ARG A 472 -24.82 7.29 0.45
CA ARG A 472 -26.10 7.15 1.18
C ARG A 472 -26.08 6.00 2.17
N ARG A 473 -25.56 4.84 1.78
CA ARG A 473 -25.44 3.65 2.63
C ARG A 473 -24.48 3.86 3.79
N LYS A 474 -23.33 4.52 3.56
CA LYS A 474 -22.37 4.91 4.61
C LYS A 474 -22.99 5.86 5.62
N LEU A 475 -23.69 6.89 5.15
CA LEU A 475 -24.43 7.81 6.02
C LEU A 475 -25.48 7.07 6.85
N HIS A 476 -26.32 6.26 6.21
CA HIS A 476 -27.34 5.45 6.89
C HIS A 476 -26.76 4.58 8.01
N LEU A 477 -25.68 3.85 7.72
CA LEU A 477 -25.00 3.02 8.72
C LEU A 477 -24.46 3.85 9.89
N GLY A 478 -23.80 4.98 9.60
CA GLY A 478 -23.27 5.89 10.61
C GLY A 478 -24.35 6.50 11.50
N ARG A 479 -25.51 6.85 10.94
CA ARG A 479 -26.67 7.34 11.71
C ARG A 479 -27.25 6.24 12.59
N LYS A 480 -27.40 5.01 12.08
CA LYS A 480 -27.87 3.87 12.89
C LYS A 480 -26.92 3.56 14.05
N TRP A 481 -25.62 3.63 13.81
CA TRP A 481 -24.62 3.49 14.88
C TRP A 481 -24.80 4.58 15.95
N GLN A 482 -24.93 5.84 15.53
CA GLN A 482 -25.16 6.97 16.43
C GLN A 482 -26.42 6.77 17.29
N GLU A 483 -27.53 6.37 16.66
CA GLU A 483 -28.82 6.13 17.33
C GLU A 483 -28.69 5.09 18.44
N LEU A 484 -28.05 3.95 18.15
CA LEU A 484 -27.88 2.86 19.12
C LEU A 484 -26.86 3.16 20.22
N CYS A 485 -25.83 3.97 19.95
CA CYS A 485 -24.79 4.31 20.94
C CYS A 485 -25.19 5.48 21.86
N GLY A 486 -26.22 6.25 21.49
CA GLY A 486 -26.77 7.32 22.30
C GLY A 486 -26.04 8.67 22.19
N GLN A 487 -26.19 9.51 23.22
CA GLN A 487 -25.83 10.94 23.12
C GLN A 487 -24.33 11.24 23.09
N ASN A 488 -23.49 10.28 23.51
CA ASN A 488 -22.04 10.45 23.58
C ASN A 488 -21.34 10.25 22.23
N TYR A 489 -22.05 9.73 21.25
CA TYR A 489 -21.49 9.42 19.94
C TYR A 489 -22.22 10.23 18.88
N ARG A 490 -21.48 10.76 17.91
CA ARG A 490 -22.03 11.48 16.75
C ARG A 490 -21.38 11.00 15.48
N TYR A 491 -22.15 10.95 14.41
CA TYR A 491 -21.66 10.65 13.07
C TYR A 491 -22.12 11.75 12.11
N TYR A 492 -21.17 12.28 11.35
CA TYR A 492 -21.42 13.29 10.34
C TYR A 492 -20.72 12.95 9.03
N MET A 493 -21.40 13.23 7.93
CA MET A 493 -20.82 13.31 6.60
C MET A 493 -20.68 14.78 6.21
N VAL A 494 -19.51 15.17 5.72
CA VAL A 494 -19.14 16.57 5.48
C VAL A 494 -18.79 16.74 4.00
N PHE A 495 -19.53 17.63 3.34
CA PHE A 495 -19.30 18.05 1.97
C PHE A 495 -18.62 19.42 1.94
N ASP A 496 -17.97 19.75 0.83
CA ASP A 496 -17.30 21.04 0.67
C ASP A 496 -18.36 22.15 0.59
N ASP A 497 -19.17 22.15 -0.47
CA ASP A 497 -20.26 23.13 -0.64
C ASP A 497 -21.62 22.50 -0.96
N LYS A 498 -21.71 21.18 -1.10
CA LYS A 498 -22.99 20.54 -1.42
C LYS A 498 -23.96 20.54 -0.24
N ASP A 499 -25.14 21.15 -0.42
CA ASP A 499 -26.30 20.83 0.42
C ASP A 499 -26.94 19.53 -0.05
N THR A 500 -27.10 18.60 0.87
CA THR A 500 -27.85 17.37 0.59
C THR A 500 -29.25 17.43 1.18
N GLU A 501 -29.54 18.39 2.07
CA GLU A 501 -30.75 18.43 2.90
C GLU A 501 -31.02 17.12 3.69
N VAL A 502 -30.03 16.23 3.79
CA VAL A 502 -30.14 14.96 4.51
C VAL A 502 -29.58 15.13 5.92
N GLU A 503 -30.33 14.66 6.91
CA GLU A 503 -29.89 14.72 8.31
C GLU A 503 -28.54 13.99 8.51
N GLY A 504 -27.58 14.69 9.11
CA GLY A 504 -26.24 14.15 9.35
C GLY A 504 -25.27 14.33 8.18
N ALA A 505 -25.72 14.87 7.05
CA ALA A 505 -24.86 15.29 5.94
C ALA A 505 -24.88 16.82 5.82
N TYR A 506 -23.74 17.45 6.11
CA TYR A 506 -23.64 18.90 6.23
C TYR A 506 -22.61 19.48 5.26
N ARG A 507 -22.84 20.72 4.83
CA ARG A 507 -21.77 21.54 4.26
C ARG A 507 -20.72 21.84 5.31
N PHE A 508 -19.47 22.01 4.90
CA PHE A 508 -18.34 22.26 5.79
C PHE A 508 -18.61 23.40 6.79
N ALA A 509 -19.11 24.55 6.33
CA ALA A 509 -19.41 25.68 7.20
C ALA A 509 -20.47 25.36 8.28
N GLN A 510 -21.55 24.66 7.90
CA GLN A 510 -22.61 24.25 8.82
C GLN A 510 -22.12 23.19 9.82
N PHE A 511 -21.25 22.28 9.36
CA PHE A 511 -20.62 21.27 10.20
C PHE A 511 -19.75 21.91 11.29
N ILE A 512 -18.92 22.91 10.95
CA ILE A 512 -18.10 23.61 11.94
C ILE A 512 -18.94 24.32 13.00
N GLU A 513 -20.04 24.97 12.61
CA GLU A 513 -20.97 25.58 13.57
C GLU A 513 -21.65 24.54 14.49
N THR A 514 -21.94 23.36 13.95
CA THR A 514 -22.46 22.24 14.73
C THR A 514 -21.40 21.73 15.71
N MET A 515 -20.16 21.54 15.26
CA MET A 515 -19.04 21.10 16.08
C MET A 515 -18.78 22.02 17.27
N LYS A 516 -18.86 23.35 17.09
CA LYS A 516 -18.72 24.34 18.19
C LYS A 516 -19.74 24.16 19.32
N ARG A 517 -20.91 23.59 19.04
CA ARG A 517 -22.00 23.41 20.01
C ARG A 517 -21.92 22.08 20.75
N LEU A 518 -21.20 21.09 20.19
CA LEU A 518 -21.02 19.78 20.79
C LEU A 518 -20.18 19.87 22.06
#